data_AF-A0A0Q4KQZ4-F1
#
_entry.id   AF-A0A0Q4KQZ4-F1
#
_cell.length_a   1.000
_cell.length_b   1.000
_cell.length_c   1.000
_cell.angle_alpha   90.00
_cell.angle_beta   90.00
_cell.angle_gamma   90.00
#
_symmetry.space_group_name_H-M   'P 1'
#
loop_
_entity.id
_entity.type
_entity.pdbx_description
1 polymer ?
#
loop_
_entity_poly.entity_id
_entity_poly.type
_entity_poly.pdbx_seq_one_letter_code
_entity_poly.pdbx_strand_id
1 'polypeptide(L)'
;MNYYHNIEGEQISPMVLPAISIGGDALFALRQTTVSGTHALANLRVDYRPSEDGRRTIAQDGHSGPGIYACFWDRQLFYVGTFAGNDRPTNGNVARERWTKHIAGMTFRGHNVTIGERALAQIARGAPSALGTLLLDADRARISKTAGALQTHYAKFRFADRLWDDFSVLDTDMLTRFAFVFMRPSLHGRLAGMDKAALDPHLRAMERGIVTLLDPPCNGASPNGDGTPGPGMADTAQTMRQVMDAHLAAVQGDHPDYQLKPRRTRKM
;
A
#
# COMPACT_ATOMS: atom_id res chain seq x y z
N MET A 1 -30.98 13.25 10.46
CA MET A 1 -30.22 14.40 10.98
C MET A 1 -29.82 15.20 9.75
N ASN A 2 -30.53 16.29 9.51
CA ASN A 2 -30.43 17.12 8.32
C ASN A 2 -29.23 18.05 8.44
N TYR A 3 -28.43 18.09 7.38
CA TYR A 3 -27.31 18.99 7.15
C TYR A 3 -27.18 18.98 5.61
N TYR A 4 -27.55 19.98 4.81
CA TYR A 4 -27.66 21.42 4.98
C TYR A 4 -28.62 21.94 3.90
N HIS A 5 -29.43 22.95 4.21
CA HIS A 5 -30.07 23.82 3.22
C HIS A 5 -29.54 25.25 3.39
N ASN A 6 -29.46 25.96 2.25
CA ASN A 6 -29.18 27.39 2.01
C ASN A 6 -27.69 27.69 1.78
N ILE A 7 -27.18 28.03 0.59
CA ILE A 7 -27.65 28.94 -0.49
C ILE A 7 -27.42 28.23 -1.85
N GLU A 8 -28.45 28.04 -2.67
CA GLU A 8 -28.53 26.91 -3.63
C GLU A 8 -27.65 27.07 -4.89
N GLY A 9 -26.69 26.16 -5.10
CA GLY A 9 -26.18 25.90 -6.46
C GLY A 9 -24.86 25.13 -6.61
N GLU A 10 -23.77 25.58 -5.98
CA GLU A 10 -22.46 24.91 -6.12
C GLU A 10 -22.03 24.32 -4.79
N GLN A 11 -22.31 23.04 -4.62
CA GLN A 11 -21.66 22.22 -3.61
C GLN A 11 -20.16 22.22 -3.95
N ILE A 12 -19.35 23.04 -3.25
CA ILE A 12 -17.88 22.96 -3.34
C ILE A 12 -17.53 21.56 -2.86
N SER A 13 -17.38 20.63 -3.80
CA SER A 13 -16.96 19.28 -3.51
C SER A 13 -15.61 19.36 -2.80
N PRO A 14 -15.41 18.61 -1.70
CA PRO A 14 -14.14 18.67 -0.98
C PRO A 14 -13.02 18.28 -1.94
N MET A 15 -11.86 18.94 -1.89
CA MET A 15 -10.72 18.59 -2.75
C MET A 15 -10.27 17.14 -2.51
N VAL A 16 -10.42 16.64 -1.29
CA VAL A 16 -10.15 15.24 -0.91
C VAL A 16 -11.43 14.61 -0.40
N LEU A 17 -11.86 13.53 -1.05
CA LEU A 17 -13.04 12.75 -0.65
C LEU A 17 -12.89 12.18 0.77
N PRO A 18 -13.99 11.80 1.45
CA PRO A 18 -13.94 11.17 2.76
C PRO A 18 -12.99 9.96 2.80
N ALA A 19 -12.31 9.80 3.93
CA ALA A 19 -11.43 8.67 4.15
C ALA A 19 -12.23 7.37 4.19
N ILE A 20 -11.71 6.33 3.55
CA ILE A 20 -12.27 4.98 3.68
C ILE A 20 -11.30 4.15 4.48
N SER A 21 -11.79 3.48 5.51
CA SER A 21 -10.99 2.61 6.36
C SER A 21 -11.58 1.21 6.40
N ILE A 22 -10.73 0.20 6.35
CA ILE A 22 -11.15 -1.20 6.34
C ILE A 22 -10.12 -2.10 7.03
N GLY A 23 -10.60 -3.09 7.78
CA GLY A 23 -9.78 -4.12 8.40
C GLY A 23 -9.35 -5.19 7.40
N GLY A 24 -8.25 -5.89 7.69
CA GLY A 24 -7.74 -6.96 6.83
C GLY A 24 -8.69 -8.15 6.74
N ASP A 25 -9.31 -8.54 7.85
CA ASP A 25 -10.27 -9.64 7.98
C ASP A 25 -11.59 -9.41 7.23
N ALA A 26 -11.93 -8.15 6.96
CA ALA A 26 -13.07 -7.78 6.13
C ALA A 26 -12.82 -8.10 4.64
N LEU A 27 -11.57 -8.15 4.20
CA LEU A 27 -11.18 -8.30 2.80
C LEU A 27 -10.50 -9.63 2.50
N PHE A 28 -9.81 -10.20 3.48
CA PHE A 28 -8.86 -11.29 3.28
C PHE A 28 -9.21 -12.50 4.13
N ALA A 29 -8.78 -13.65 3.64
CA ALA A 29 -8.83 -14.91 4.34
C ALA A 29 -7.50 -15.64 4.14
N LEU A 30 -7.24 -16.61 5.00
CA LEU A 30 -6.12 -17.52 4.84
C LEU A 30 -6.57 -18.79 4.13
N ARG A 31 -5.73 -19.30 3.25
CA ARG A 31 -5.96 -20.55 2.53
C ARG A 31 -4.73 -21.44 2.60
N GLN A 32 -4.90 -22.67 3.07
CA GLN A 32 -3.84 -23.67 3.00
C GLN A 32 -3.75 -24.23 1.59
N THR A 33 -2.52 -24.39 1.10
CA THR A 33 -2.20 -25.03 -0.18
C THR A 33 -1.20 -26.14 0.06
N THR A 34 -1.13 -27.13 -0.83
CA THR A 34 -0.13 -28.20 -0.73
C THR A 34 0.66 -28.22 -2.03
N VAL A 35 1.80 -27.53 -2.04
CA VAL A 35 2.70 -27.52 -3.20
C VAL A 35 3.97 -28.30 -2.85
N SER A 36 4.19 -29.41 -3.55
CA SER A 36 5.38 -30.25 -3.34
C SER A 36 6.67 -29.43 -3.56
N GLY A 37 7.66 -29.64 -2.68
CA GLY A 37 8.94 -28.94 -2.73
C GLY A 37 8.88 -27.46 -2.32
N THR A 38 7.85 -27.04 -1.58
CA THR A 38 7.78 -25.71 -0.95
C THR A 38 7.80 -25.84 0.57
N HIS A 39 8.42 -24.86 1.24
CA HIS A 39 8.47 -24.82 2.70
C HIS A 39 7.05 -24.72 3.29
N ALA A 40 6.79 -25.37 4.44
CA ALA A 40 5.45 -25.40 5.04
C ALA A 40 4.88 -24.00 5.32
N LEU A 41 5.71 -23.04 5.71
CA LEU A 41 5.29 -21.64 5.90
C LEU A 41 4.83 -20.96 4.59
N ALA A 42 5.31 -21.43 3.44
CA ALA A 42 4.84 -20.97 2.14
C ALA A 42 3.55 -21.67 1.69
N ASN A 43 3.09 -22.72 2.38
CA ASN A 43 1.83 -23.39 2.01
C ASN A 43 0.60 -22.60 2.46
N LEU A 44 0.72 -21.75 3.49
CA LEU A 44 -0.31 -20.81 3.87
C LEU A 44 -0.33 -19.63 2.88
N ARG A 45 -1.52 -19.20 2.46
CA ARG A 45 -1.70 -18.10 1.50
C ARG A 45 -2.66 -17.06 2.02
N VAL A 46 -2.37 -15.80 1.74
CA VAL A 46 -3.34 -14.70 1.85
C VAL A 46 -4.14 -14.65 0.55
N ASP A 47 -5.45 -14.81 0.66
CA ASP A 47 -6.39 -14.75 -0.45
C ASP A 47 -7.53 -13.79 -0.10
N TYR A 48 -8.40 -13.51 -1.06
CA TYR A 48 -9.61 -12.73 -0.78
C TYR A 48 -10.62 -13.56 -0.01
N ARG A 49 -11.33 -12.89 0.90
CA ARG A 49 -12.52 -13.48 1.50
C ARG A 49 -13.56 -13.74 0.39
N PRO A 50 -14.10 -14.96 0.27
CA PRO A 50 -15.23 -15.21 -0.62
C PRO A 50 -16.45 -14.42 -0.12
N SER A 51 -17.26 -13.89 -1.03
CA SER A 51 -18.59 -13.37 -0.70
C SER A 51 -19.57 -14.52 -0.50
N GLU A 52 -20.74 -14.23 0.07
CA GLU A 52 -21.78 -15.23 0.39
C GLU A 52 -22.25 -16.02 -0.84
N ASP A 53 -22.16 -15.44 -2.04
CA ASP A 53 -22.47 -16.05 -3.33
C ASP A 53 -21.26 -16.72 -4.02
N GLY A 54 -20.12 -16.83 -3.32
CA GLY A 54 -18.88 -17.41 -3.84
C GLY A 54 -18.10 -16.50 -4.80
N ARG A 55 -18.52 -15.25 -5.00
CA ARG A 55 -17.74 -14.23 -5.73
C ARG A 55 -16.65 -13.67 -4.80
N ARG A 56 -15.83 -12.74 -5.29
CA ARG A 56 -14.83 -12.07 -4.46
C ARG A 56 -15.42 -10.77 -3.92
N THR A 57 -15.36 -10.53 -2.61
CA THR A 57 -15.93 -9.37 -1.86
C THR A 57 -15.40 -7.98 -2.29
N ILE A 58 -14.68 -7.85 -3.39
CA ILE A 58 -13.73 -6.74 -3.62
C ILE A 58 -14.38 -5.49 -4.24
N ALA A 59 -15.70 -5.46 -4.38
CA ALA A 59 -16.42 -4.31 -4.95
C ALA A 59 -17.31 -3.64 -3.90
N GLN A 60 -16.75 -3.20 -2.77
CA GLN A 60 -17.43 -2.20 -1.96
C GLN A 60 -17.18 -0.82 -2.55
N ASP A 61 -18.24 0.00 -2.60
CA ASP A 61 -18.22 1.38 -3.07
C ASP A 61 -17.11 2.18 -2.38
N GLY A 62 -16.39 2.99 -3.15
CA GLY A 62 -15.35 3.89 -2.64
C GLY A 62 -13.90 3.39 -2.75
N HIS A 63 -13.66 2.09 -2.89
CA HIS A 63 -12.30 1.55 -3.10
C HIS A 63 -11.79 1.64 -4.55
N SER A 64 -12.64 2.13 -5.44
CA SER A 64 -12.36 2.30 -6.86
C SER A 64 -11.81 3.68 -7.18
N GLY A 65 -10.98 3.73 -8.21
CA GLY A 65 -10.39 4.96 -8.72
C GLY A 65 -9.06 5.32 -8.06
N PRO A 66 -8.43 6.41 -8.52
CA PRO A 66 -7.10 6.80 -8.09
C PRO A 66 -7.08 7.43 -6.70
N GLY A 67 -5.97 7.28 -5.98
CA GLY A 67 -5.78 7.87 -4.67
C GLY A 67 -4.48 7.45 -3.98
N ILE A 68 -4.40 7.80 -2.69
CA ILE A 68 -3.31 7.45 -1.78
C ILE A 68 -3.86 6.49 -0.73
N TYR A 69 -3.13 5.41 -0.46
CA TYR A 69 -3.47 4.49 0.61
C TYR A 69 -2.35 4.36 1.63
N ALA A 70 -2.73 4.10 2.88
CA ALA A 70 -1.84 3.75 3.97
C ALA A 70 -2.21 2.36 4.49
N CYS A 71 -1.19 1.62 4.93
CA CYS A 71 -1.33 0.26 5.45
C CYS A 71 -0.78 0.19 6.89
N PHE A 72 -1.51 -0.51 7.75
CA PHE A 72 -1.25 -0.58 9.18
C PHE A 72 -1.19 -2.03 9.68
N TRP A 73 -0.38 -2.25 10.70
CA TRP A 73 -0.34 -3.47 11.50
C TRP A 73 -0.41 -3.03 12.96
N ASP A 74 -1.31 -3.64 13.76
CA ASP A 74 -1.62 -3.20 15.13
C ASP A 74 -1.90 -1.70 15.23
N ARG A 75 -2.63 -1.17 14.24
CA ARG A 75 -3.00 0.25 14.13
C ARG A 75 -1.80 1.19 13.93
N GLN A 76 -0.60 0.67 13.70
CA GLN A 76 0.61 1.46 13.45
C GLN A 76 0.97 1.44 11.97
N LEU A 77 1.33 2.61 11.45
CA LEU A 77 1.63 2.78 10.04
C LEU A 77 2.91 2.03 9.65
N PHE A 78 2.85 1.19 8.62
CA PHE A 78 4.05 0.57 8.06
C PHE A 78 4.34 0.98 6.62
N TYR A 79 3.34 1.41 5.85
CA TYR A 79 3.51 1.75 4.43
C TYR A 79 2.49 2.76 3.92
N VAL A 80 2.94 3.64 3.01
CA VAL A 80 2.09 4.54 2.21
C VAL A 80 2.34 4.29 0.74
N GLY A 81 1.31 4.30 -0.10
CA GLY A 81 1.47 4.14 -1.54
C GLY A 81 0.39 4.80 -2.37
N THR A 82 0.63 4.84 -3.68
CA THR A 82 -0.30 5.41 -4.66
C THR A 82 -1.03 4.31 -5.44
N PHE A 83 -2.26 4.62 -5.84
CA PHE A 83 -2.99 3.87 -6.83
C PHE A 83 -3.49 4.83 -7.90
N ALA A 84 -3.01 4.69 -9.14
CA ALA A 84 -3.36 5.58 -10.26
C ALA A 84 -4.41 4.95 -11.22
N GLY A 85 -4.93 3.77 -10.88
CA GLY A 85 -5.79 2.97 -11.75
C GLY A 85 -5.05 2.18 -12.85
N ASN A 86 -5.84 1.45 -13.64
CA ASN A 86 -5.34 0.57 -14.71
C ASN A 86 -5.54 1.13 -16.13
N ASP A 87 -6.67 1.78 -16.41
CA ASP A 87 -7.09 2.17 -17.77
C ASP A 87 -7.62 3.61 -17.85
N ARG A 88 -8.19 4.01 -19.00
CA ARG A 88 -8.95 5.27 -19.19
C ARG A 88 -10.47 4.97 -19.26
N PRO A 89 -11.32 5.67 -18.47
CA PRO A 89 -10.98 6.48 -17.29
C PRO A 89 -10.29 5.62 -16.21
N THR A 90 -9.62 6.26 -15.24
CA THR A 90 -8.81 5.59 -14.20
C THR A 90 -9.65 4.66 -13.34
N ASN A 91 -9.78 3.43 -13.82
CA ASN A 91 -10.54 2.35 -13.22
C ASN A 91 -9.65 1.45 -12.38
N GLY A 92 -10.27 0.46 -11.72
CA GLY A 92 -9.60 -0.52 -10.88
C GLY A 92 -9.84 -0.26 -9.40
N ASN A 93 -9.34 -1.17 -8.58
CA ASN A 93 -9.69 -1.23 -7.16
C ASN A 93 -8.42 -1.39 -6.31
N VAL A 94 -8.22 -0.46 -5.38
CA VAL A 94 -6.99 -0.41 -4.56
C VAL A 94 -6.84 -1.66 -3.68
N ALA A 95 -7.95 -2.19 -3.15
CA ALA A 95 -7.94 -3.40 -2.33
C ALA A 95 -7.44 -4.58 -3.14
N ARG A 96 -8.00 -4.80 -4.35
CA ARG A 96 -7.61 -5.90 -5.25
C ARG A 96 -6.16 -5.81 -5.71
N GLU A 97 -5.67 -4.59 -5.94
CA GLU A 97 -4.46 -4.42 -6.74
C GLU A 97 -3.23 -4.06 -5.92
N ARG A 98 -3.44 -3.52 -4.72
CA ARG A 98 -2.40 -3.01 -3.85
C ARG A 98 -2.43 -3.64 -2.46
N TRP A 99 -3.56 -3.60 -1.75
CA TRP A 99 -3.59 -4.03 -0.35
C TRP A 99 -3.25 -5.51 -0.17
N THR A 100 -3.82 -6.39 -1.00
CA THR A 100 -3.47 -7.82 -1.02
C THR A 100 -1.98 -8.03 -1.21
N LYS A 101 -1.34 -7.27 -2.11
CA LYS A 101 0.10 -7.36 -2.37
C LYS A 101 0.93 -6.89 -1.19
N HIS A 102 0.44 -5.99 -0.36
CA HIS A 102 1.18 -5.57 0.83
C HIS A 102 1.09 -6.60 1.93
N ILE A 103 -0.11 -7.11 2.26
CA ILE A 103 -0.23 -8.18 3.26
C ILE A 103 0.55 -9.41 2.79
N ALA A 104 0.24 -9.91 1.59
CA ALA A 104 0.80 -11.15 1.09
C ALA A 104 2.33 -11.07 0.89
N GLY A 105 2.85 -9.89 0.57
CA GLY A 105 4.29 -9.67 0.39
C GLY A 105 5.03 -9.54 1.71
N MET A 106 4.45 -8.88 2.71
CA MET A 106 5.07 -8.72 4.02
C MET A 106 5.01 -9.99 4.86
N THR A 107 3.91 -10.72 4.81
CA THR A 107 3.78 -12.00 5.52
C THR A 107 4.44 -13.16 4.77
N PHE A 108 5.00 -12.90 3.56
CA PHE A 108 5.51 -13.94 2.65
C PHE A 108 4.47 -15.02 2.29
N ARG A 109 3.17 -14.70 2.38
CA ARG A 109 2.04 -15.58 2.05
C ARG A 109 1.45 -15.35 0.66
N GLY A 110 2.09 -14.55 -0.18
CA GLY A 110 1.65 -14.31 -1.56
C GLY A 110 2.04 -15.42 -2.54
N HIS A 111 1.31 -15.48 -3.65
CA HIS A 111 1.76 -16.25 -4.80
C HIS A 111 3.00 -15.58 -5.40
N ASN A 112 4.08 -16.36 -5.58
CA ASN A 112 5.34 -15.90 -6.14
C ASN A 112 5.89 -14.64 -5.45
N VAL A 113 5.96 -14.64 -4.12
CA VAL A 113 6.74 -13.60 -3.40
C VAL A 113 8.21 -13.85 -3.71
N THR A 114 8.86 -12.84 -4.24
CA THR A 114 10.29 -12.87 -4.56
C THR A 114 11.01 -11.78 -3.80
N ILE A 115 12.31 -11.91 -3.64
CA ILE A 115 13.14 -10.92 -2.98
C ILE A 115 14.32 -10.58 -3.89
N GLY A 116 14.57 -9.29 -4.08
CA GLY A 116 15.63 -8.84 -4.98
C GLY A 116 17.02 -9.23 -4.49
N GLU A 117 17.94 -9.55 -5.41
CA GLU A 117 19.33 -9.93 -5.10
C GLU A 117 20.06 -8.94 -4.19
N ARG A 118 19.84 -7.63 -4.40
CA ARG A 118 20.38 -6.60 -3.52
C ARG A 118 19.91 -6.77 -2.07
N ALA A 119 18.65 -7.10 -1.86
CA ALA A 119 18.10 -7.32 -0.53
C ALA A 119 18.66 -8.61 0.09
N LEU A 120 18.81 -9.69 -0.69
CA LEU A 120 19.45 -10.93 -0.25
C LEU A 120 20.89 -10.70 0.22
N ALA A 121 21.67 -9.93 -0.55
CA ALA A 121 23.02 -9.54 -0.16
C ALA A 121 23.04 -8.66 1.12
N GLN A 122 22.02 -7.85 1.35
CA GLN A 122 21.89 -7.09 2.59
C GLN A 122 21.55 -8.00 3.78
N ILE A 123 20.70 -9.01 3.60
CA ILE A 123 20.36 -10.00 4.63
C ILE A 123 21.59 -10.83 5.01
N ALA A 124 22.34 -11.32 4.02
CA ALA A 124 23.53 -12.15 4.24
C ALA A 124 24.66 -11.43 5.01
N ARG A 125 24.69 -10.09 5.00
CA ARG A 125 25.67 -9.29 5.76
C ARG A 125 25.28 -9.05 7.21
N GLY A 126 24.02 -9.26 7.59
CA GLY A 126 23.56 -9.18 8.97
C GLY A 126 23.66 -10.53 9.69
N ALA A 127 23.45 -10.54 11.01
CA ALA A 127 23.16 -11.78 11.73
C ALA A 127 21.80 -12.31 11.23
N PRO A 128 21.72 -13.50 10.62
CA PRO A 128 20.48 -13.95 10.01
C PRO A 128 19.48 -14.35 11.09
N SER A 129 18.34 -13.66 11.08
CA SER A 129 17.13 -14.03 11.78
C SER A 129 16.52 -15.31 11.20
N ALA A 130 15.48 -15.86 11.83
CA ALA A 130 14.78 -17.04 11.32
C ALA A 130 14.24 -16.83 9.88
N LEU A 131 13.62 -15.68 9.60
CA LEU A 131 13.18 -15.33 8.24
C LEU A 131 14.37 -15.15 7.29
N GLY A 132 15.44 -14.50 7.76
CA GLY A 132 16.67 -14.31 6.98
C GLY A 132 17.26 -15.63 6.52
N THR A 133 17.44 -16.59 7.44
CA THR A 133 17.91 -17.95 7.14
C THR A 133 17.02 -18.65 6.12
N LEU A 134 15.70 -18.63 6.30
CA LEU A 134 14.75 -19.22 5.35
C LEU A 134 14.91 -18.67 3.92
N LEU A 135 15.15 -17.35 3.79
CA LEU A 135 15.34 -16.71 2.48
C LEU A 135 16.74 -16.92 1.90
N LEU A 136 17.75 -17.14 2.73
CA LEU A 136 19.11 -17.44 2.28
C LEU A 136 19.27 -18.88 1.82
N ASP A 137 18.57 -19.81 2.48
CA ASP A 137 18.61 -21.25 2.18
C ASP A 137 17.65 -21.66 1.06
N ALA A 138 16.68 -20.80 0.72
CA ALA A 138 15.77 -21.05 -0.37
C ALA A 138 16.47 -21.06 -1.74
N ASP A 139 15.97 -21.91 -2.65
CA ASP A 139 16.45 -22.01 -4.03
C ASP A 139 16.44 -20.63 -4.72
N ARG A 140 17.64 -20.10 -4.97
CA ARG A 140 17.86 -18.78 -5.58
C ARG A 140 17.09 -18.61 -6.88
N ALA A 141 17.06 -19.64 -7.73
CA ALA A 141 16.39 -19.59 -9.03
C ALA A 141 14.87 -19.44 -8.91
N ARG A 142 14.28 -19.74 -7.74
CA ARG A 142 12.86 -19.58 -7.44
C ARG A 142 12.54 -18.24 -6.78
N ILE A 143 13.39 -17.76 -5.87
CA ILE A 143 13.12 -16.55 -5.07
C ILE A 143 13.58 -15.25 -5.72
N SER A 144 14.45 -15.28 -6.74
CA SER A 144 14.95 -14.06 -7.40
C SER A 144 14.38 -13.80 -8.79
N LYS A 145 13.47 -14.64 -9.29
CA LYS A 145 12.81 -14.42 -10.59
C LYS A 145 11.92 -13.17 -10.56
N THR A 146 12.24 -12.20 -11.43
CA THR A 146 11.61 -10.88 -11.51
C THR A 146 10.31 -10.85 -12.31
N ALA A 147 10.01 -11.87 -13.11
CA ALA A 147 8.90 -11.84 -14.06
C ALA A 147 7.54 -12.08 -13.38
N GLY A 148 6.78 -11.00 -13.15
CA GLY A 148 5.39 -11.04 -12.68
C GLY A 148 5.19 -11.32 -11.17
N ALA A 149 6.29 -11.40 -10.42
CA ALA A 149 6.29 -11.75 -9.00
C ALA A 149 6.11 -10.54 -8.07
N LEU A 150 5.57 -10.79 -6.87
CA LEU A 150 5.47 -9.79 -5.81
C LEU A 150 6.86 -9.58 -5.20
N GLN A 151 7.59 -8.60 -5.73
CA GLN A 151 8.96 -8.34 -5.32
C GLN A 151 9.02 -7.57 -3.99
N THR A 152 9.58 -8.22 -2.98
CA THR A 152 9.90 -7.67 -1.67
C THR A 152 11.30 -7.05 -1.70
N HIS A 153 11.44 -5.87 -1.11
CA HIS A 153 12.70 -5.14 -0.94
C HIS A 153 13.14 -5.15 0.53
N TYR A 154 14.39 -4.79 0.78
CA TYR A 154 15.02 -4.93 2.10
C TYR A 154 14.25 -4.22 3.23
N ALA A 155 13.68 -3.04 2.99
CA ALA A 155 12.88 -2.33 3.99
C ALA A 155 11.65 -3.14 4.46
N LYS A 156 10.93 -3.77 3.51
CA LYS A 156 9.82 -4.68 3.82
C LYS A 156 10.30 -5.95 4.53
N PHE A 157 11.46 -6.49 4.15
CA PHE A 157 12.07 -7.61 4.86
C PHE A 157 12.31 -7.25 6.33
N ARG A 158 12.97 -6.13 6.65
CA ARG A 158 13.26 -5.76 8.05
C ARG A 158 11.99 -5.64 8.90
N PHE A 159 10.94 -5.07 8.34
CA PHE A 159 9.66 -4.97 9.03
C PHE A 159 9.03 -6.35 9.26
N ALA A 160 9.02 -7.20 8.23
CA ALA A 160 8.53 -8.57 8.34
C ALA A 160 9.35 -9.44 9.31
N ASP A 161 10.66 -9.20 9.35
CA ASP A 161 11.60 -9.88 10.20
C ASP A 161 11.36 -9.58 11.68
N ARG A 162 11.15 -8.30 12.01
CA ARG A 162 10.76 -7.86 13.34
C ARG A 162 9.44 -8.47 13.82
N LEU A 163 8.53 -8.74 12.90
CA LEU A 163 7.21 -9.32 13.19
C LEU A 163 7.15 -10.81 12.88
N TRP A 164 8.29 -11.47 12.67
CA TRP A 164 8.30 -12.83 12.14
C TRP A 164 7.71 -13.84 13.11
N ASP A 165 7.85 -13.64 14.41
CA ASP A 165 7.23 -14.51 15.41
C ASP A 165 5.72 -14.59 15.19
N ASP A 166 5.05 -13.44 14.98
CA ASP A 166 3.64 -13.37 14.60
C ASP A 166 3.38 -13.92 13.18
N PHE A 167 4.14 -13.46 12.18
CA PHE A 167 3.89 -13.83 10.78
C PHE A 167 4.19 -15.29 10.47
N SER A 168 5.03 -15.96 11.25
CA SER A 168 5.33 -17.38 11.10
C SER A 168 4.13 -18.25 11.48
N VAL A 169 3.34 -17.81 12.46
CA VAL A 169 2.14 -18.49 12.96
C VAL A 169 0.83 -17.81 12.55
N LEU A 170 0.89 -16.89 11.57
CA LEU A 170 -0.23 -16.08 11.12
C LEU A 170 -1.53 -16.91 10.99
N ASP A 171 -2.57 -16.47 11.69
CA ASP A 171 -3.91 -17.06 11.64
C ASP A 171 -4.96 -16.03 11.16
N THR A 172 -6.21 -16.48 11.10
CA THR A 172 -7.32 -15.65 10.63
C THR A 172 -7.58 -14.46 11.55
N ASP A 173 -7.42 -14.63 12.86
CA ASP A 173 -7.68 -13.58 13.85
C ASP A 173 -6.62 -12.48 13.75
N MET A 174 -5.37 -12.85 13.47
CA MET A 174 -4.30 -11.89 13.18
C MET A 174 -4.56 -11.04 11.93
N LEU A 175 -5.45 -11.42 11.02
CA LEU A 175 -5.82 -10.54 9.90
C LEU A 175 -6.55 -9.27 10.36
N THR A 176 -7.19 -9.29 11.53
CA THR A 176 -7.83 -8.10 12.14
C THR A 176 -6.79 -7.02 12.55
N ARG A 177 -5.53 -7.42 12.74
CA ARG A 177 -4.42 -6.51 13.08
C ARG A 177 -4.00 -5.66 11.87
N PHE A 178 -4.33 -6.11 10.65
CA PHE A 178 -4.15 -5.28 9.46
C PHE A 178 -5.29 -4.29 9.31
N ALA A 179 -4.95 -3.06 8.93
CA ALA A 179 -5.92 -2.06 8.52
C ALA A 179 -5.40 -1.25 7.34
N PHE A 180 -6.33 -0.64 6.60
CA PHE A 180 -6.05 0.22 5.47
C PHE A 180 -6.83 1.52 5.58
N VAL A 181 -6.20 2.60 5.13
CA VAL A 181 -6.85 3.90 4.91
C VAL A 181 -6.68 4.25 3.44
N PHE A 182 -7.74 4.71 2.78
CA PHE A 182 -7.73 5.22 1.41
C PHE A 182 -8.30 6.62 1.35
N MET A 183 -7.60 7.51 0.66
CA MET A 183 -8.07 8.85 0.35
C MET A 183 -7.94 9.11 -1.14
N ARG A 184 -8.96 9.74 -1.71
CA ARG A 184 -9.05 10.04 -3.14
C ARG A 184 -9.07 11.54 -3.36
N PRO A 185 -8.29 12.06 -4.31
CA PRO A 185 -8.49 13.42 -4.79
C PRO A 185 -9.83 13.48 -5.53
N SER A 186 -10.54 14.58 -5.39
CA SER A 186 -11.68 14.91 -6.23
C SER A 186 -11.16 15.32 -7.61
N LEU A 187 -11.60 14.62 -8.65
CA LEU A 187 -11.13 14.82 -10.02
C LEU A 187 -11.96 15.90 -10.73
N HIS A 188 -11.85 17.14 -10.26
CA HIS A 188 -12.49 18.31 -10.87
C HIS A 188 -11.43 19.34 -11.32
N GLY A 189 -11.88 20.38 -12.04
CA GLY A 189 -11.02 21.43 -12.55
C GLY A 189 -9.86 20.87 -13.38
N ARG A 190 -8.63 21.23 -13.02
CA ARG A 190 -7.41 20.79 -13.73
C ARG A 190 -7.16 19.29 -13.71
N LEU A 191 -7.73 18.57 -12.75
CA LEU A 191 -7.57 17.11 -12.68
C LEU A 191 -8.68 16.36 -13.43
N ALA A 192 -9.72 17.06 -13.89
CA ALA A 192 -10.82 16.44 -14.61
C ALA A 192 -10.32 15.83 -15.93
N GLY A 193 -10.69 14.58 -16.19
CA GLY A 193 -10.31 13.87 -17.42
C GLY A 193 -8.83 13.47 -17.52
N MET A 194 -8.00 13.74 -16.51
CA MET A 194 -6.62 13.27 -16.49
C MET A 194 -6.56 11.74 -16.52
N ASP A 195 -5.69 11.22 -17.36
CA ASP A 195 -5.41 9.79 -17.38
C ASP A 195 -4.38 9.42 -16.30
N LYS A 196 -4.08 8.12 -16.23
CA LYS A 196 -3.07 7.59 -15.31
C LYS A 196 -1.71 8.27 -15.44
N ALA A 197 -1.25 8.56 -16.66
CA ALA A 197 0.07 9.13 -16.92
C ALA A 197 0.16 10.59 -16.43
N ALA A 198 -0.92 11.35 -16.61
CA ALA A 198 -1.03 12.72 -16.10
C ALA A 198 -1.25 12.77 -14.58
N LEU A 199 -2.00 11.82 -14.02
CA LEU A 199 -2.36 11.82 -12.60
C LEU A 199 -1.28 11.23 -11.68
N ASP A 200 -0.55 10.20 -12.11
CA ASP A 200 0.47 9.55 -11.28
C ASP A 200 1.53 10.53 -10.72
N PRO A 201 2.08 11.49 -11.50
CA PRO A 201 3.00 12.49 -10.97
C PRO A 201 2.45 13.29 -9.77
N HIS A 202 1.16 13.65 -9.80
CA HIS A 202 0.51 14.35 -8.68
C HIS A 202 0.35 13.43 -7.47
N LEU A 203 -0.14 12.20 -7.68
CA LEU A 203 -0.25 11.20 -6.59
C LEU A 203 1.11 10.93 -5.94
N ARG A 204 2.16 10.82 -6.74
CA ARG A 204 3.54 10.60 -6.27
C ARG A 204 4.09 11.79 -5.52
N ALA A 205 3.75 13.01 -5.89
CA ALA A 205 4.14 14.20 -5.15
C ALA A 205 3.49 14.22 -3.76
N MET A 206 2.20 13.92 -3.68
CA MET A 206 1.48 13.79 -2.40
C MET A 206 2.06 12.65 -1.56
N GLU A 207 2.27 11.46 -2.13
CA GLU A 207 2.91 10.32 -1.45
C GLU A 207 4.26 10.71 -0.85
N ARG A 208 5.12 11.41 -1.60
CA ARG A 208 6.43 11.84 -1.10
C ARG A 208 6.29 12.77 0.11
N GLY A 209 5.39 13.76 0.05
CA GLY A 209 5.14 14.65 1.20
C GLY A 209 4.69 13.88 2.44
N ILE A 210 3.77 12.93 2.25
CA ILE A 210 3.26 12.09 3.34
C ILE A 210 4.37 11.20 3.92
N VAL A 211 5.15 10.52 3.07
CA VAL A 211 6.26 9.65 3.50
C VAL A 211 7.33 10.47 4.24
N THR A 212 7.63 11.68 3.80
CA THR A 212 8.57 12.57 4.49
C THR A 212 8.09 12.96 5.90
N LEU A 213 6.78 13.18 6.07
CA LEU A 213 6.23 13.59 7.37
C LEU A 213 5.99 12.42 8.32
N LEU A 214 5.60 11.25 7.80
CA LEU A 214 5.18 10.10 8.60
C LEU A 214 6.24 9.01 8.75
N ASP A 215 7.29 9.07 7.93
CA ASP A 215 8.45 8.16 7.95
C ASP A 215 8.12 6.65 8.10
N PRO A 216 7.24 6.07 7.25
CA PRO A 216 6.84 4.68 7.36
C PRO A 216 7.95 3.68 6.99
N PRO A 217 8.21 2.65 7.81
CA PRO A 217 9.40 1.79 7.73
C PRO A 217 9.54 0.98 6.43
N CYS A 218 8.44 0.72 5.71
CA CYS A 218 8.48 -0.08 4.48
C CYS A 218 8.64 0.76 3.20
N ASN A 219 8.58 2.09 3.27
CA ASN A 219 8.79 2.95 2.11
C ASN A 219 10.28 3.10 1.80
N GLY A 220 10.69 2.93 0.54
CA GLY A 220 12.12 2.95 0.18
C GLY A 220 12.83 4.30 0.37
N ALA A 221 12.09 5.40 0.53
CA ALA A 221 12.61 6.75 0.79
C ALA A 221 12.59 7.12 2.28
N SER A 222 12.05 6.26 3.14
CA SER A 222 11.97 6.47 4.57
C SER A 222 13.35 6.33 5.21
N PRO A 223 13.86 7.35 5.94
CA PRO A 223 15.05 7.21 6.78
C PRO A 223 14.87 6.24 7.96
N ASN A 224 13.64 5.87 8.31
CA ASN A 224 13.31 4.86 9.32
C ASN A 224 14.03 3.52 9.07
N GLY A 225 15.21 3.40 9.70
CA GLY A 225 16.15 2.33 9.49
C GLY A 225 15.96 1.14 10.44
N ASP A 226 15.25 1.34 11.54
CA ASP A 226 15.08 0.36 12.61
C ASP A 226 13.75 -0.41 12.49
N GLY A 227 12.90 -0.03 11.51
CA GLY A 227 11.62 -0.69 11.28
C GLY A 227 10.57 -0.31 12.33
N THR A 228 10.80 0.75 13.11
CA THR A 228 9.86 1.21 14.13
C THR A 228 8.55 1.63 13.47
N PRO A 229 7.40 1.15 13.94
CA PRO A 229 6.12 1.51 13.34
C PRO A 229 5.82 3.01 13.44
N GLY A 230 5.21 3.56 12.39
CA GLY A 230 4.80 4.95 12.32
C GLY A 230 3.53 5.26 13.12
N PRO A 231 2.96 6.47 12.97
CA PRO A 231 1.84 6.93 13.78
C PRO A 231 0.54 6.13 13.55
N GLY A 232 -0.44 6.38 14.41
CA GLY A 232 -1.75 5.74 14.36
C GLY A 232 -2.58 6.12 13.12
N MET A 233 -3.69 5.41 12.90
CA MET A 233 -4.59 5.65 11.77
C MET A 233 -5.16 7.07 11.71
N ALA A 234 -5.56 7.64 12.86
CA ALA A 234 -6.16 8.98 12.91
C ALA A 234 -5.16 10.06 12.49
N ASP A 235 -3.97 10.07 13.11
CA ASP A 235 -2.89 11.01 12.80
C ASP A 235 -2.44 10.85 11.35
N THR A 236 -2.28 9.60 10.90
CA THR A 236 -1.93 9.30 9.50
C THR A 236 -2.98 9.86 8.54
N ALA A 237 -4.27 9.64 8.80
CA ALA A 237 -5.34 10.15 7.97
C ALA A 237 -5.35 11.69 7.96
N GLN A 238 -5.13 12.33 9.11
CA GLN A 238 -5.04 13.78 9.21
C GLN A 238 -3.88 14.32 8.36
N THR A 239 -2.68 13.76 8.48
CA THR A 239 -1.52 14.17 7.68
C THR A 239 -1.72 13.90 6.19
N MET A 240 -2.29 12.75 5.82
CA MET A 240 -2.64 12.45 4.43
C MET A 240 -3.56 13.53 3.85
N ARG A 241 -4.63 13.89 4.58
CA ARG A 241 -5.57 14.93 4.17
C ARG A 241 -4.86 16.28 4.01
N GLN A 242 -4.08 16.71 5.01
CA GLN A 242 -3.36 17.99 4.96
C GLN A 242 -2.44 18.10 3.73
N VAL A 243 -1.63 17.05 3.46
CA VAL A 243 -0.72 17.04 2.30
C VAL A 243 -1.50 17.04 0.98
N MET A 244 -2.56 16.25 0.90
CA MET A 244 -3.39 16.17 -0.30
C MET A 244 -4.11 17.50 -0.56
N ASP A 245 -4.75 18.10 0.44
CA ASP A 245 -5.44 19.38 0.31
C ASP A 245 -4.46 20.49 -0.11
N ALA A 246 -3.29 20.57 0.51
CA ALA A 246 -2.27 21.57 0.17
C ALA A 246 -1.78 21.43 -1.29
N HIS A 247 -1.53 20.19 -1.74
CA HIS A 247 -1.09 19.93 -3.11
C HIS A 247 -2.19 20.25 -4.13
N LEU A 248 -3.44 19.87 -3.83
CA LEU A 248 -4.58 20.10 -4.73
C LEU A 248 -4.93 21.58 -4.84
N ALA A 249 -4.88 22.32 -3.74
CA ALA A 249 -5.04 23.78 -3.74
C ALA A 249 -3.98 24.45 -4.63
N ALA A 250 -2.71 24.02 -4.54
CA ALA A 250 -1.64 24.56 -5.39
C ALA A 250 -1.83 24.24 -6.87
N VAL A 251 -2.32 23.05 -7.20
CA VAL A 251 -2.62 22.64 -8.59
C VAL A 251 -3.78 23.47 -9.17
N GLN A 252 -4.85 23.65 -8.39
CA GLN A 252 -6.08 24.30 -8.85
C GLN A 252 -5.99 25.83 -8.86
N GLY A 253 -5.26 26.43 -7.91
CA GLY A 253 -5.18 27.88 -7.70
C GLY A 253 -4.24 28.66 -8.62
N ASP A 254 -3.83 28.08 -9.75
CA ASP A 254 -2.92 28.73 -10.72
C ASP A 254 -1.62 29.28 -10.09
N HIS A 255 -1.08 28.56 -9.09
CA HIS A 255 0.08 29.03 -8.34
C HIS A 255 1.29 29.16 -9.29
N PRO A 256 1.87 30.36 -9.49
CA PRO A 256 2.85 30.64 -10.56
C PRO A 256 4.12 29.79 -10.44
N ASP A 257 4.46 29.34 -9.22
CA ASP A 257 5.62 28.51 -8.94
C ASP A 257 5.33 26.99 -8.89
N TYR A 258 4.10 26.55 -9.17
CA TYR A 258 3.79 25.12 -9.15
C TYR A 258 4.43 24.42 -10.36
N GLN A 259 5.62 23.86 -10.13
CA GLN A 259 6.26 22.95 -11.06
C GLN A 259 6.22 21.53 -10.50
N LEU A 260 5.56 20.62 -11.25
CA LEU A 260 5.74 19.19 -11.06
C LEU A 260 7.23 18.87 -11.27
N LYS A 261 7.99 18.73 -10.17
CA LYS A 261 9.40 18.36 -10.28
C LYS A 261 9.52 17.03 -11.03
N PRO A 262 10.14 16.99 -12.21
CA PRO A 262 10.30 15.75 -12.95
C PRO A 262 11.13 14.76 -12.13
N ARG A 263 10.84 13.48 -12.28
CA ARG A 263 11.61 12.40 -11.67
C ARG A 263 13.07 12.58 -12.08
N ARG A 264 13.99 12.67 -11.12
CA ARG A 264 15.42 12.46 -11.40
C ARG A 264 15.54 11.07 -12.03
N THR A 265 15.76 11.01 -13.34
CA THR A 265 16.16 9.79 -14.02
C THR A 265 17.45 9.34 -13.35
N ARG A 266 17.39 8.18 -12.71
CA ARG A 266 18.57 7.50 -12.20
C ARG A 266 19.41 7.24 -13.45
N LYS A 267 20.57 7.92 -13.58
CA LYS A 267 21.52 7.64 -14.66
C LYS A 267 21.76 6.13 -14.67
N MET A 268 21.54 5.51 -15.83
CA MET A 268 21.88 4.11 -16.07
C MET A 268 23.39 3.92 -15.88
#